data_AF-A0A849N4M2-F1
#
_entry.id   AF-A0A849N4M2-F1
#
_cell.length_a   1.000
_cell.length_b   1.000
_cell.length_c   1.000
_cell.angle_alpha   90.00
_cell.angle_beta   90.00
_cell.angle_gamma   90.00
#
_symmetry.space_group_name_H-M   'P 1'
#
loop_
_entity.id
_entity.type
_entity.pdbx_description
1 polymer ?
#
loop_
_entity_poly.entity_id
_entity_poly.type
_entity_poly.pdbx_seq_one_letter_code
_entity_poly.pdbx_strand_id
1 'polypeptide(L)'
;MKKLKAFTKRMRDKDEAAVAVVADIIGSVLPYGGNVIAFALKKGLAIARSRSVAILSEELPAKKPTPEQAEQLAPMVAIHARMAMEGEADESLRLLARVIAGQLEQGELLPAEFTSYARILSGMRQVEIVALGEFYRCWQDAEREATQLASLEERGNAVELSANKAMAERLIPRVVADHGELKALFSSLMRTGLLITTPTASGGDRYRPASLFHRLNQLASLEVVEGNPSDPA
;
A
#
# COMPACT_ATOMS: atom_id res chain seq x y z
N MET A 1 -33.72 24.38 24.70
CA MET A 1 -32.92 25.00 23.61
C MET A 1 -31.43 25.24 23.91
N LYS A 2 -30.97 25.44 25.15
CA LYS A 2 -29.52 25.64 25.45
C LYS A 2 -28.62 24.41 25.23
N LYS A 3 -29.13 23.18 25.42
CA LYS A 3 -28.34 21.94 25.25
C LYS A 3 -28.07 21.57 23.77
N LEU A 4 -28.94 21.95 22.84
CA LEU A 4 -28.78 21.68 21.41
C LEU A 4 -27.69 22.56 20.78
N LYS A 5 -27.59 23.84 21.20
CA LYS A 5 -26.51 24.76 20.80
C LYS A 5 -25.13 24.35 21.34
N ALA A 6 -25.08 23.65 22.47
CA ALA A 6 -23.83 23.12 23.03
C ALA A 6 -23.37 21.83 22.31
N PHE A 7 -24.30 21.06 21.74
CA PHE A 7 -24.00 19.85 20.99
C PHE A 7 -23.54 20.15 19.56
N THR A 8 -24.19 21.09 18.87
CA THR A 8 -23.72 21.57 17.54
C THR A 8 -22.41 22.35 17.62
N LYS A 9 -22.16 23.05 18.73
CA LYS A 9 -20.84 23.65 19.01
C LYS A 9 -19.76 22.56 19.20
N ARG A 10 -20.06 21.49 19.94
CA ARG A 10 -19.13 20.36 20.14
C ARG A 10 -18.87 19.50 18.89
N MET A 11 -19.77 19.47 17.90
CA MET A 11 -19.50 18.85 16.60
C MET A 11 -18.61 19.74 15.74
N ARG A 12 -18.91 21.04 15.69
CA ARG A 12 -18.09 22.05 15.00
C ARG A 12 -16.66 22.15 15.56
N ASP A 13 -16.49 22.01 16.87
CA ASP A 13 -15.18 21.99 17.54
C ASP A 13 -14.35 20.72 17.21
N LYS A 14 -14.97 19.60 16.78
CA LYS A 14 -14.26 18.38 16.39
C LYS A 14 -13.78 18.43 14.93
N ASP A 15 -14.53 19.10 14.08
CA ASP A 15 -14.14 19.37 12.69
C ASP A 15 -13.08 20.48 12.64
N GLU A 16 -13.20 21.50 13.50
CA GLU A 16 -12.14 22.49 13.73
C GLU A 16 -10.86 21.86 14.32
N ALA A 17 -10.96 20.76 15.10
CA ALA A 17 -9.78 20.05 15.60
C ALA A 17 -9.03 19.26 14.52
N ALA A 18 -9.74 18.68 13.54
CA ALA A 18 -9.11 18.00 12.40
C ALA A 18 -8.46 19.00 11.43
N VAL A 19 -9.15 20.12 11.18
CA VAL A 19 -8.60 21.26 10.41
C VAL A 19 -7.43 21.92 11.14
N ALA A 20 -7.48 21.97 12.48
CA ALA A 20 -6.36 22.43 13.30
C ALA A 20 -5.16 21.48 13.22
N VAL A 21 -5.30 20.16 13.05
CA VAL A 21 -4.15 19.27 12.81
C VAL A 21 -3.53 19.50 11.42
N VAL A 22 -4.36 19.74 10.40
CA VAL A 22 -3.92 20.13 9.05
C VAL A 22 -3.23 21.52 9.05
N ALA A 23 -3.66 22.43 9.93
CA ALA A 23 -3.09 23.77 10.10
C ALA A 23 -1.94 23.84 11.14
N ASP A 24 -1.84 22.93 12.10
CA ASP A 24 -0.80 22.86 13.15
C ASP A 24 0.42 22.09 12.67
N ILE A 25 0.26 21.21 11.68
CA ILE A 25 1.34 20.81 10.77
C ILE A 25 1.97 22.10 10.19
N ILE A 26 1.16 23.09 9.81
CA ILE A 26 1.65 24.37 9.30
C ILE A 26 2.14 25.33 10.42
N GLY A 27 1.78 25.14 11.71
CA GLY A 27 1.98 26.16 12.76
C GLY A 27 2.87 25.85 14.00
N SER A 28 3.07 24.61 14.45
CA SER A 28 3.50 24.34 15.85
C SER A 28 5.01 24.05 16.07
N VAL A 29 5.82 24.82 15.37
CA VAL A 29 7.20 25.14 15.75
C VAL A 29 7.16 25.87 17.11
N LEU A 30 7.46 25.15 18.22
CA LEU A 30 7.98 25.63 19.55
C LEU A 30 6.94 25.86 20.70
N PRO A 31 7.31 26.03 22.00
CA PRO A 31 8.44 25.51 22.83
C PRO A 31 8.15 25.21 24.35
N TYR A 32 9.10 24.50 24.99
CA TYR A 32 9.45 24.41 26.44
C TYR A 32 8.82 23.31 27.36
N GLY A 33 9.64 22.32 27.77
CA GLY A 33 9.58 21.78 29.15
C GLY A 33 9.97 20.30 29.42
N GLY A 34 9.94 19.39 28.44
CA GLY A 34 10.19 17.93 28.60
C GLY A 34 11.44 17.44 27.88
N ASN A 35 12.49 18.26 27.90
CA ASN A 35 13.32 18.61 26.74
C ASN A 35 14.25 17.55 26.12
N VAL A 36 14.33 16.31 26.61
CA VAL A 36 15.14 15.25 25.93
C VAL A 36 14.24 14.22 25.27
N ILE A 37 13.23 13.71 25.99
CA ILE A 37 12.21 12.82 25.42
C ILE A 37 11.28 13.60 24.51
N ALA A 38 10.86 14.81 24.89
CA ALA A 38 10.07 15.67 24.00
C ALA A 38 10.89 16.17 22.81
N PHE A 39 12.22 16.35 22.92
CA PHE A 39 13.06 16.71 21.79
C PHE A 39 13.33 15.52 20.88
N ALA A 40 13.60 14.33 21.42
CA ALA A 40 13.72 13.10 20.65
C ALA A 40 12.39 12.71 19.98
N LEU A 41 11.26 12.87 20.67
CA LEU A 41 9.92 12.68 20.12
C LEU A 41 9.60 13.76 19.08
N LYS A 42 9.89 15.03 19.33
CA LYS A 42 9.69 16.11 18.35
C LYS A 42 10.60 15.94 17.14
N LYS A 43 11.84 15.47 17.33
CA LYS A 43 12.79 15.17 16.25
C LYS A 43 12.34 13.94 15.47
N GLY A 44 11.90 12.87 16.14
CA GLY A 44 11.35 11.66 15.52
C GLY A 44 10.06 11.95 14.74
N LEU A 45 9.14 12.74 15.32
CA LEU A 45 7.94 13.24 14.65
C LEU A 45 8.29 14.14 13.46
N ALA A 46 9.27 15.03 13.61
CA ALA A 46 9.73 15.88 12.52
C ALA A 46 10.37 15.07 11.38
N ILE A 47 11.15 14.02 11.70
CA ILE A 47 11.77 13.10 10.73
C ILE A 47 10.69 12.28 10.02
N ALA A 48 9.79 11.64 10.76
CA ALA A 48 8.70 10.86 10.19
C ALA A 48 7.79 11.73 9.32
N ARG A 49 7.51 12.95 9.77
CA ARG A 49 6.74 13.92 9.00
C ARG A 49 7.48 14.37 7.75
N SER A 50 8.77 14.71 7.84
CA SER A 50 9.56 15.11 6.66
C SER A 50 9.65 13.97 5.66
N ARG A 51 9.79 12.73 6.14
CA ARG A 51 9.79 11.51 5.34
C ARG A 51 8.46 11.31 4.62
N SER A 52 7.34 11.41 5.33
CA SER A 52 6.00 11.35 4.71
C SER A 52 5.81 12.43 3.66
N VAL A 53 6.23 13.67 3.95
CA VAL A 53 6.10 14.79 3.01
C VAL A 53 6.98 14.58 1.79
N ALA A 54 8.22 14.12 1.96
CA ALA A 54 9.14 13.83 0.88
C ALA A 54 8.56 12.77 -0.07
N ILE A 55 8.12 11.63 0.47
CA ILE A 55 7.53 10.55 -0.32
C ILE A 55 6.26 11.02 -1.05
N LEU A 56 5.34 11.71 -0.36
CA LEU A 56 4.15 12.25 -1.01
C LEU A 56 4.51 13.26 -2.09
N SER A 57 5.52 14.11 -1.89
CA SER A 57 5.93 15.10 -2.89
C SER A 57 6.61 14.48 -4.12
N GLU A 58 7.26 13.32 -3.95
CA GLU A 58 7.89 12.57 -5.03
C GLU A 58 6.86 11.81 -5.87
N GLU A 59 5.87 11.18 -5.22
CA GLU A 59 4.93 10.26 -5.88
C GLU A 59 3.63 10.93 -6.33
N LEU A 60 3.20 12.05 -5.72
CA LEU A 60 1.97 12.73 -6.13
C LEU A 60 2.14 13.45 -7.47
N PRO A 61 1.12 13.41 -8.34
CA PRO A 61 1.19 14.07 -9.63
C PRO A 61 1.24 15.60 -9.47
N ALA A 62 1.85 16.29 -10.44
CA ALA A 62 1.88 17.76 -10.46
C ALA A 62 0.48 18.40 -10.59
N LYS A 63 -0.53 17.62 -10.97
CA LYS A 63 -1.92 18.07 -11.08
C LYS A 63 -2.48 18.40 -9.70
N LYS A 64 -2.97 19.63 -9.54
CA LYS A 64 -3.58 20.08 -8.29
C LYS A 64 -4.97 19.46 -8.11
N PRO A 65 -5.33 18.99 -6.90
CA PRO A 65 -6.67 18.50 -6.60
C PRO A 65 -7.70 19.64 -6.68
N THR A 66 -8.95 19.32 -7.06
CA THR A 66 -10.09 20.25 -6.90
C THR A 66 -10.40 20.48 -5.42
N PRO A 67 -11.21 21.50 -5.05
CA PRO A 67 -11.63 21.70 -3.66
C PRO A 67 -12.29 20.46 -3.04
N GLU A 68 -13.16 19.78 -3.78
CA GLU A 68 -13.85 18.56 -3.35
C GLU A 68 -12.86 17.41 -3.14
N GLN A 69 -11.89 17.26 -4.05
CA GLN A 69 -10.82 16.28 -3.92
C GLN A 69 -9.92 16.57 -2.72
N ALA A 70 -9.66 17.84 -2.40
CA ALA A 70 -8.85 18.22 -1.25
C ALA A 70 -9.48 17.76 0.09
N GLU A 71 -10.81 17.82 0.21
CA GLU A 71 -11.53 17.32 1.39
C GLU A 71 -11.38 15.80 1.55
N GLN A 72 -11.40 15.06 0.45
CA GLN A 72 -11.21 13.59 0.44
C GLN A 72 -9.75 13.17 0.61
N LEU A 73 -8.81 13.98 0.13
CA LEU A 73 -7.37 13.74 0.21
C LEU A 73 -6.84 13.89 1.64
N ALA A 74 -7.36 14.85 2.40
CA ALA A 74 -6.93 15.14 3.76
C ALA A 74 -6.87 13.90 4.70
N PRO A 75 -7.93 13.06 4.82
CA PRO A 75 -7.87 11.86 5.65
C PRO A 75 -6.86 10.82 5.14
N MET A 76 -6.67 10.71 3.83
CA MET A 76 -5.71 9.76 3.22
C MET A 76 -4.27 10.16 3.56
N VAL A 77 -3.95 11.45 3.41
CA VAL A 77 -2.65 12.02 3.80
C VAL A 77 -2.41 11.88 5.31
N ALA A 78 -3.44 12.08 6.14
CA ALA A 78 -3.32 11.93 7.59
C ALA A 78 -3.00 10.47 7.99
N ILE A 79 -3.63 9.49 7.35
CA ILE A 79 -3.31 8.06 7.56
C ILE A 79 -1.88 7.76 7.11
N HIS A 80 -1.48 8.22 5.93
CA HIS A 80 -0.10 8.03 5.42
C HIS A 80 0.94 8.63 6.38
N ALA A 81 0.72 9.86 6.84
CA ALA A 81 1.61 10.53 7.79
C ALA A 81 1.69 9.78 9.13
N ARG A 82 0.55 9.27 9.63
CA ARG A 82 0.53 8.43 10.83
C ARG A 82 1.35 7.15 10.66
N MET A 83 1.22 6.47 9.52
CA MET A 83 2.01 5.26 9.24
C MET A 83 3.50 5.56 9.20
N ALA A 84 3.90 6.69 8.60
CA ALA A 84 5.29 7.13 8.64
C ALA A 84 5.80 7.39 10.06
N MET A 85 4.93 7.94 10.94
CA MET A 85 5.21 8.16 12.36
C MET A 85 5.29 6.86 13.17
N GLU A 86 4.53 5.84 12.78
CA GLU A 86 4.54 4.50 13.37
C GLU A 86 5.76 3.68 12.91
N GLY A 87 6.58 4.21 11.99
CA GLY A 87 7.82 3.58 11.54
C GLY A 87 7.64 2.59 10.40
N GLU A 88 6.55 2.70 9.64
CA GLU A 88 6.27 1.88 8.46
C GLU A 88 7.44 1.90 7.45
N ALA A 89 7.64 0.83 6.67
CA ALA A 89 8.69 0.74 5.65
C ALA A 89 8.50 1.78 4.52
N ASP A 90 9.60 2.22 3.89
CA ASP A 90 9.55 3.24 2.83
C ASP A 90 8.77 2.75 1.61
N GLU A 91 8.91 1.47 1.27
CA GLU A 91 8.21 0.84 0.17
C GLU A 91 6.70 0.84 0.40
N SER A 92 6.23 0.51 1.61
CA SER A 92 4.82 0.56 1.97
C SER A 92 4.25 1.98 1.86
N LEU A 93 5.00 2.97 2.34
CA LEU A 93 4.60 4.39 2.24
C LEU A 93 4.55 4.85 0.79
N ARG A 94 5.56 4.53 -0.02
CA ARG A 94 5.58 4.83 -1.46
C ARG A 94 4.40 4.20 -2.19
N LEU A 95 4.08 2.94 -1.91
CA LEU A 95 2.92 2.29 -2.49
C LEU A 95 1.61 3.00 -2.12
N LEU A 96 1.46 3.42 -0.86
CA LEU A 96 0.29 4.20 -0.46
C LEU A 96 0.24 5.57 -1.13
N ALA A 97 1.37 6.26 -1.25
CA ALA A 97 1.44 7.52 -1.99
C ALA A 97 1.07 7.34 -3.47
N ARG A 98 1.51 6.25 -4.10
CA ARG A 98 1.10 5.87 -5.46
C ARG A 98 -0.39 5.55 -5.56
N VAL A 99 -0.98 4.90 -4.55
CA VAL A 99 -2.44 4.70 -4.51
C VAL A 99 -3.18 6.04 -4.51
N ILE A 100 -2.72 7.01 -3.73
CA ILE A 100 -3.29 8.37 -3.72
C ILE A 100 -3.13 9.01 -5.11
N ALA A 101 -1.94 8.91 -5.71
CA ALA A 101 -1.64 9.44 -7.03
C ALA A 101 -2.55 8.84 -8.12
N GLY A 102 -2.67 7.51 -8.17
CA GLY A 102 -3.52 6.82 -9.13
C GLY A 102 -5.00 7.18 -8.98
N GLN A 103 -5.50 7.31 -7.74
CA GLN A 103 -6.87 7.77 -7.49
C GLN A 103 -7.09 9.22 -7.95
N LEU A 104 -6.11 10.11 -7.72
CA LEU A 104 -6.15 11.50 -8.23
C LEU A 104 -6.15 11.56 -9.76
N GLU A 105 -5.35 10.71 -10.41
CA GLU A 105 -5.27 10.63 -11.88
C GLU A 105 -6.57 10.13 -12.50
N GLN A 106 -7.19 9.12 -11.88
CA GLN A 106 -8.52 8.61 -12.27
C GLN A 106 -9.66 9.61 -11.97
N GLY A 107 -9.38 10.64 -11.17
CA GLY A 107 -10.34 11.69 -10.82
C GLY A 107 -11.27 11.31 -9.67
N GLU A 108 -11.08 10.15 -9.05
CA GLU A 108 -11.93 9.62 -7.99
C GLU A 108 -11.09 9.26 -6.77
N LEU A 109 -11.23 10.03 -5.68
CA LEU A 109 -10.60 9.72 -4.40
C LEU A 109 -11.57 8.89 -3.55
N LEU A 110 -11.11 7.71 -3.13
CA LEU A 110 -11.90 6.76 -2.37
C LEU A 110 -11.23 6.49 -1.01
N PRO A 111 -11.46 7.33 0.02
CA PRO A 111 -10.82 7.18 1.32
C PRO A 111 -11.05 5.83 1.99
N ALA A 112 -12.22 5.22 1.79
CA ALA A 112 -12.54 3.89 2.31
C ALA A 112 -11.68 2.81 1.67
N GLU A 113 -11.49 2.87 0.36
CA GLU A 113 -10.63 1.93 -0.38
C GLU A 113 -9.15 2.14 0.01
N PHE A 114 -8.70 3.40 0.06
CA PHE A 114 -7.36 3.74 0.54
C PHE A 114 -7.10 3.20 1.95
N THR A 115 -8.07 3.33 2.86
CA THR A 115 -7.97 2.79 4.23
C THR A 115 -7.82 1.26 4.23
N SER A 116 -8.47 0.56 3.29
CA SER A 116 -8.30 -0.89 3.11
C SER A 116 -6.88 -1.22 2.68
N TYR A 117 -6.34 -0.53 1.68
CA TYR A 117 -4.95 -0.72 1.24
C TYR A 117 -3.94 -0.37 2.33
N ALA A 118 -4.13 0.72 3.08
CA ALA A 118 -3.29 1.10 4.20
C ALA A 118 -3.19 -0.03 5.25
N ARG A 119 -4.31 -0.64 5.60
CA ARG A 119 -4.33 -1.76 6.56
C ARG A 119 -3.59 -2.98 6.02
N ILE A 120 -3.74 -3.29 4.74
CA ILE A 120 -3.05 -4.42 4.11
C ILE A 120 -1.55 -4.16 4.06
N LEU A 121 -1.14 -3.03 3.49
CA LEU A 121 0.27 -2.70 3.25
C LEU A 121 1.04 -2.51 4.56
N SER A 122 0.42 -1.93 5.61
CA SER A 122 1.07 -1.81 6.94
C SER A 122 1.42 -3.14 7.60
N GLY A 123 0.72 -4.21 7.23
CA GLY A 123 0.95 -5.55 7.78
C GLY A 123 1.93 -6.37 6.97
N MET A 124 2.38 -5.87 5.82
CA MET A 124 3.21 -6.62 4.88
C MET A 124 4.68 -6.42 5.17
N ARG A 125 5.43 -7.53 5.14
CA ARG A 125 6.89 -7.50 5.15
C ARG A 125 7.42 -7.08 3.78
N GLN A 126 8.62 -6.53 3.72
CA GLN A 126 9.27 -6.17 2.46
C GLN A 126 9.36 -7.38 1.50
N VAL A 127 9.69 -8.57 2.02
CA VAL A 127 9.70 -9.83 1.26
C VAL A 127 8.34 -10.17 0.62
N GLU A 128 7.23 -9.84 1.29
CA GLU A 128 5.87 -10.05 0.79
C GLU A 128 5.52 -9.06 -0.32
N ILE A 129 5.95 -7.80 -0.18
CA ILE A 129 5.77 -6.77 -1.22
C ILE A 129 6.54 -7.15 -2.49
N VAL A 130 7.82 -7.54 -2.35
CA VAL A 130 8.66 -7.99 -3.45
C VAL A 130 8.05 -9.21 -4.14
N ALA A 131 7.61 -10.21 -3.37
CA ALA A 131 7.00 -11.41 -3.93
C ALA A 131 5.69 -11.13 -4.68
N LEU A 132 4.85 -10.19 -4.20
CA LEU A 132 3.65 -9.78 -4.92
C LEU A 132 3.99 -9.08 -6.25
N GLY A 133 4.96 -8.17 -6.26
CA GLY A 133 5.41 -7.50 -7.48
C GLY A 133 5.91 -8.49 -8.53
N GLU A 134 6.76 -9.43 -8.12
CA GLU A 134 7.28 -10.49 -9.00
C GLU A 134 6.19 -11.44 -9.47
N PHE A 135 5.26 -11.84 -8.60
CA PHE A 135 4.12 -12.67 -8.97
C PHE A 135 3.26 -11.99 -10.03
N TYR A 136 2.94 -10.71 -9.84
CA TYR A 136 2.11 -9.97 -10.78
C TYR A 136 2.79 -9.82 -12.15
N ARG A 137 4.11 -9.57 -12.16
CA ARG A 137 4.89 -9.55 -13.40
C ARG A 137 4.81 -10.89 -14.14
N CYS A 138 5.02 -12.00 -13.45
CA CYS A 138 4.88 -13.34 -14.04
C CYS A 138 3.46 -13.58 -14.57
N TRP A 139 2.45 -13.10 -13.86
CA TRP A 139 1.05 -13.19 -14.29
C TRP A 139 0.80 -12.41 -15.58
N GLN A 140 1.27 -11.17 -15.68
CA GLN A 140 1.13 -10.35 -16.88
C GLN A 140 1.88 -10.95 -18.08
N ASP A 141 3.10 -11.45 -17.86
CA ASP A 141 3.90 -12.14 -18.89
C ASP A 141 3.11 -13.34 -19.43
N ALA A 142 2.57 -14.17 -18.53
CA ALA A 142 1.76 -15.32 -18.89
C ALA A 142 0.44 -14.94 -19.60
N GLU A 143 -0.24 -13.87 -19.18
CA GLU A 143 -1.45 -13.36 -19.84
C GLU A 143 -1.20 -12.93 -21.29
N ARG A 144 -0.02 -12.33 -21.56
CA ARG A 144 0.41 -11.93 -22.90
C ARG A 144 0.69 -13.15 -23.77
N GLU A 145 1.42 -14.12 -23.26
CA GLU A 145 1.73 -15.37 -23.97
C GLU A 145 0.47 -16.17 -24.31
N ALA A 146 -0.47 -16.26 -23.38
CA ALA A 146 -1.70 -17.02 -23.54
C ALA A 146 -2.76 -16.35 -24.46
N THR A 147 -2.48 -15.15 -25.00
CA THR A 147 -3.40 -14.42 -25.90
C THR A 147 -3.69 -15.18 -27.19
N GLN A 148 -2.86 -16.16 -27.56
CA GLN A 148 -2.99 -16.95 -28.79
C GLN A 148 -3.91 -18.18 -28.64
N LEU A 149 -4.43 -18.45 -27.44
CA LEU A 149 -5.28 -19.62 -27.18
C LEU A 149 -6.74 -19.38 -27.55
N ALA A 150 -7.40 -20.44 -28.04
CA ALA A 150 -8.72 -20.34 -28.67
C ALA A 150 -9.88 -20.19 -27.66
N SER A 151 -9.78 -20.80 -26.46
CA SER A 151 -10.82 -20.70 -25.44
C SER A 151 -10.36 -19.95 -24.19
N LEU A 152 -11.33 -19.30 -23.51
CA LEU A 152 -11.08 -18.57 -22.25
C LEU A 152 -10.63 -19.49 -21.12
N GLU A 153 -11.12 -20.74 -21.10
CA GLU A 153 -10.77 -21.73 -20.08
C GLU A 153 -9.33 -22.22 -20.26
N GLU A 154 -8.93 -22.56 -21.49
CA GLU A 154 -7.54 -22.92 -21.80
C GLU A 154 -6.59 -21.76 -21.48
N ARG A 155 -7.01 -20.53 -21.81
CA ARG A 155 -6.25 -19.33 -21.48
C ARG A 155 -6.05 -19.19 -19.98
N GLY A 156 -7.12 -19.26 -19.18
CA GLY A 156 -7.04 -19.12 -17.73
C GLY A 156 -6.12 -20.15 -17.09
N ASN A 157 -6.26 -21.42 -17.49
CA ASN A 157 -5.42 -22.51 -16.99
C ASN A 157 -3.94 -22.37 -17.40
N ALA A 158 -3.68 -21.96 -18.65
CA ALA A 158 -2.32 -21.74 -19.15
C ALA A 158 -1.64 -20.57 -18.43
N VAL A 159 -2.35 -19.47 -18.21
CA VAL A 159 -1.85 -18.30 -17.46
C VAL A 159 -1.47 -18.72 -16.04
N GLU A 160 -2.39 -19.37 -15.33
CA GLU A 160 -2.19 -19.77 -13.95
C GLU A 160 -0.98 -20.71 -13.83
N LEU A 161 -0.87 -21.72 -14.71
CA LEU A 161 0.25 -22.65 -14.68
C LEU A 161 1.59 -21.96 -15.00
N SER A 162 1.64 -21.16 -16.08
CA SER A 162 2.86 -20.47 -16.50
C SER A 162 3.33 -19.46 -15.45
N ALA A 163 2.40 -18.65 -14.92
CA ALA A 163 2.71 -17.65 -13.91
C ALA A 163 3.24 -18.27 -12.62
N ASN A 164 2.61 -19.34 -12.11
CA ASN A 164 3.05 -20.01 -10.87
C ASN A 164 4.43 -20.65 -11.06
N LYS A 165 4.70 -21.25 -12.22
CA LYS A 165 6.01 -21.83 -12.54
C LYS A 165 7.09 -20.75 -12.60
N ALA A 166 6.87 -19.69 -13.39
CA ALA A 166 7.84 -18.60 -13.55
C ALA A 166 8.09 -17.86 -12.23
N MET A 167 7.06 -17.68 -11.41
CA MET A 167 7.17 -17.12 -10.07
C MET A 167 8.07 -17.97 -9.17
N ALA A 168 7.86 -19.29 -9.12
CA ALA A 168 8.70 -20.18 -8.32
C ALA A 168 10.17 -20.13 -8.77
N GLU A 169 10.43 -20.14 -10.08
CA GLU A 169 11.77 -20.03 -10.66
C GLU A 169 12.46 -18.68 -10.38
N ARG A 170 11.69 -17.59 -10.26
CA ARG A 170 12.24 -16.25 -9.98
C ARG A 170 12.45 -15.98 -8.49
N LEU A 171 11.58 -16.52 -7.63
CA LEU A 171 11.64 -16.29 -6.18
C LEU A 171 12.54 -17.30 -5.47
N ILE A 172 12.72 -18.50 -6.01
CA ILE A 172 13.64 -19.51 -5.47
C ILE A 172 14.93 -19.51 -6.31
N PRO A 173 16.14 -19.37 -5.72
CA PRO A 173 16.43 -19.16 -4.31
C PRO A 173 16.54 -17.66 -3.91
N ARG A 174 16.17 -16.73 -4.81
CA ARG A 174 16.49 -15.29 -4.67
C ARG A 174 15.86 -14.62 -3.46
N VAL A 175 14.62 -14.98 -3.14
CA VAL A 175 13.78 -14.35 -2.10
C VAL A 175 13.49 -15.32 -0.96
N VAL A 176 13.38 -16.61 -1.27
CA VAL A 176 13.14 -17.70 -0.32
C VAL A 176 14.01 -18.90 -0.69
N ALA A 177 14.39 -19.71 0.28
CA ALA A 177 15.35 -20.79 0.08
C ALA A 177 14.78 -21.97 -0.74
N ASP A 178 13.50 -22.29 -0.53
CA ASP A 178 12.86 -23.47 -1.11
C ASP A 178 11.34 -23.30 -1.31
N HIS A 179 10.70 -24.37 -1.79
CA HIS A 179 9.26 -24.41 -2.05
C HIS A 179 8.41 -24.37 -0.76
N GLY A 180 8.94 -24.83 0.37
CA GLY A 180 8.26 -24.77 1.66
C GLY A 180 8.15 -23.33 2.16
N GLU A 181 9.25 -22.57 2.09
CA GLU A 181 9.27 -21.14 2.41
C GLU A 181 8.40 -20.33 1.43
N LEU A 182 8.44 -20.65 0.13
CA LEU A 182 7.56 -20.04 -0.86
C LEU A 182 6.09 -20.26 -0.49
N LYS A 183 5.70 -21.49 -0.12
CA LYS A 183 4.33 -21.80 0.30
C LYS A 183 3.94 -21.03 1.57
N ALA A 184 4.83 -20.92 2.55
CA ALA A 184 4.58 -20.15 3.76
C ALA A 184 4.37 -18.66 3.46
N LEU A 185 5.21 -18.09 2.58
CA LEU A 185 5.11 -16.71 2.12
C LEU A 185 3.76 -16.44 1.44
N PHE A 186 3.36 -17.28 0.49
CA PHE A 186 2.09 -17.11 -0.24
C PHE A 186 0.87 -17.41 0.64
N SER A 187 0.97 -18.31 1.62
CA SER A 187 -0.07 -18.52 2.61
C SER A 187 -0.30 -17.27 3.48
N SER A 188 0.76 -16.54 3.83
CA SER A 188 0.63 -15.25 4.50
C SER A 188 -0.06 -14.23 3.62
N LEU A 189 0.36 -14.11 2.35
CA LEU A 189 -0.22 -13.20 1.37
C LEU A 189 -1.71 -13.47 1.09
N MET A 190 -2.14 -14.74 1.06
CA MET A 190 -3.56 -15.08 0.88
C MET A 190 -4.48 -14.47 1.95
N ARG A 191 -4.00 -14.31 3.19
CA ARG A 191 -4.79 -13.71 4.27
C ARG A 191 -5.10 -12.23 4.04
N THR A 192 -4.35 -11.56 3.16
CA THR A 192 -4.60 -10.16 2.79
C THR A 192 -5.76 -10.00 1.81
N GLY A 193 -6.21 -11.09 1.18
CA GLY A 193 -7.22 -11.05 0.12
C GLY A 193 -6.69 -10.52 -1.22
N LEU A 194 -5.38 -10.31 -1.36
CA LEU A 194 -4.74 -9.95 -2.63
C LEU A 194 -4.53 -11.17 -3.54
N LEU A 195 -4.44 -12.37 -2.95
CA LEU A 195 -4.30 -13.63 -3.67
C LEU A 195 -5.42 -14.59 -3.30
N ILE A 196 -5.79 -15.45 -4.24
CA ILE A 196 -6.67 -16.59 -4.02
C ILE A 196 -6.02 -17.86 -4.56
N THR A 197 -6.37 -19.01 -3.99
CA THR A 197 -5.83 -20.31 -4.41
C THR A 197 -6.85 -21.11 -5.21
N THR A 198 -6.35 -21.93 -6.12
CA THR A 198 -7.08 -23.02 -6.77
C THR A 198 -6.37 -24.33 -6.42
N PRO A 199 -7.03 -25.30 -5.75
CA PRO A 199 -6.41 -26.59 -5.45
C PRO A 199 -6.18 -27.38 -6.75
N THR A 200 -5.07 -28.11 -6.83
CA THR A 200 -4.77 -29.01 -7.95
C THR A 200 -5.10 -30.45 -7.62
N ALA A 201 -5.38 -31.26 -8.65
CA ALA A 201 -5.61 -32.69 -8.50
C ALA A 201 -4.40 -33.44 -7.90
N SER A 202 -3.20 -32.89 -8.01
CA SER A 202 -1.96 -33.44 -7.42
C SER A 202 -1.73 -33.04 -5.96
N GLY A 203 -2.68 -32.35 -5.31
CA GLY A 203 -2.57 -31.94 -3.91
C GLY A 203 -1.72 -30.68 -3.69
N GLY A 204 -1.46 -29.90 -4.74
CA GLY A 204 -0.82 -28.60 -4.68
C GLY A 204 -1.82 -27.44 -4.74
N ASP A 205 -1.29 -26.23 -4.60
CA ASP A 205 -2.03 -24.97 -4.71
C ASP A 205 -1.48 -24.17 -5.90
N ARG A 206 -2.38 -23.58 -6.68
CA ARG A 206 -2.01 -22.53 -7.64
C ARG A 206 -2.56 -21.20 -7.15
N TYR A 207 -1.74 -20.17 -7.24
CA TYR A 207 -2.12 -18.83 -6.83
C TYR A 207 -2.58 -18.02 -8.04
N ARG A 208 -3.63 -17.21 -7.85
CA ARG A 208 -4.09 -16.23 -8.83
C ARG A 208 -4.35 -14.87 -8.15
N PRO A 209 -4.13 -13.74 -8.85
CA PRO A 209 -4.54 -12.43 -8.41
C PRO A 209 -6.02 -12.38 -8.00
N ALA A 210 -6.31 -11.74 -6.87
CA ALA A 210 -7.67 -11.36 -6.54
C ALA A 210 -8.05 -10.04 -7.22
N SER A 211 -9.35 -9.73 -7.28
CA SER A 211 -9.84 -8.46 -7.84
C SER A 211 -9.31 -7.22 -7.11
N LEU A 212 -9.04 -7.35 -5.80
CA LEU A 212 -8.42 -6.29 -5.00
C LEU A 212 -6.98 -6.02 -5.44
N PHE A 213 -6.23 -7.06 -5.82
CA PHE A 213 -4.86 -6.92 -6.27
C PHE A 213 -4.76 -6.27 -7.65
N HIS A 214 -5.66 -6.63 -8.56
CA HIS A 214 -5.76 -5.94 -9.85
C HIS A 214 -6.04 -4.44 -9.68
N ARG A 215 -6.96 -4.07 -8.77
CA ARG A 215 -7.26 -2.66 -8.48
C ARG A 215 -6.07 -1.94 -7.84
N LEU A 216 -5.43 -2.56 -6.84
CA LEU A 216 -4.20 -2.02 -6.26
C LEU A 216 -3.17 -1.73 -7.35
N ASN A 217 -2.93 -2.67 -8.26
CA ASN A 217 -1.91 -2.50 -9.28
C ASN A 217 -2.29 -1.47 -10.36
N GLN A 218 -3.58 -1.24 -10.62
CA GLN A 218 -4.03 -0.15 -11.48
C GLN A 218 -3.76 1.23 -10.88
N LEU A 219 -3.71 1.33 -9.55
CA LEU A 219 -3.46 2.58 -8.83
C LEU A 219 -1.97 2.77 -8.53
N ALA A 220 -1.30 1.71 -8.11
CA ALA A 220 0.09 1.69 -7.71
C ALA A 220 0.76 0.48 -8.34
N SER A 221 1.50 0.70 -9.42
CA SER A 221 2.33 -0.36 -10.01
C SER A 221 3.36 -0.80 -8.98
N LEU A 222 3.30 -2.08 -8.62
CA LEU A 222 4.29 -2.72 -7.77
C LEU A 222 5.57 -2.86 -8.59
N GLU A 223 6.46 -1.88 -8.47
CA GLU A 223 7.78 -1.97 -9.07
C GLU A 223 8.54 -3.12 -8.43
N VAL A 224 9.11 -3.97 -9.27
CA VAL A 224 10.06 -4.98 -8.83
C VAL A 224 11.31 -4.24 -8.38
N VAL A 225 11.56 -4.24 -7.08
CA VAL A 225 12.88 -3.85 -6.58
C VAL A 225 13.86 -4.85 -7.19
N GLU A 226 14.77 -4.38 -8.04
CA GLU A 226 15.96 -5.13 -8.44
C GLU A 226 16.88 -5.27 -7.21
N GLY A 227 16.43 -6.05 -6.22
CA GLY A 227 17.19 -6.30 -5.01
C GLY A 227 18.44 -7.06 -5.38
N ASN A 228 19.60 -6.43 -5.14
CA ASN A 228 20.87 -7.11 -4.97
C ASN A 228 20.81 -7.84 -3.62
N PRO A 229 20.82 -9.17 -3.57
CA PRO A 229 20.54 -9.96 -2.36
C PRO A 229 21.72 -9.99 -1.36
N SER A 230 22.51 -8.92 -1.25
CA SER A 230 23.76 -8.91 -0.49
C SER A 230 23.78 -8.06 0.80
N ASP A 231 22.67 -7.46 1.23
CA ASP A 231 22.58 -6.86 2.57
C ASP A 231 21.87 -7.81 3.55
N PRO A 232 22.61 -8.52 4.43
CA PRO A 232 22.01 -9.19 5.56
C PRO A 232 21.52 -8.16 6.58
N ALA A 233 20.30 -8.40 7.10
CA ALA A 233 19.75 -7.71 8.26
C ALA A 233 20.55 -7.98 9.54
#